data_AF-A0A7R9ZIQ1-F1
#
_entry.id   AF-A0A7R9ZIQ1-F1
#
_cell.length_a   1.000
_cell.length_b   1.000
_cell.length_c   1.000
_cell.angle_alpha   90.00
_cell.angle_beta   90.00
_cell.angle_gamma   90.00
#
_symmetry.space_group_name_H-M   'P 1'
#
loop_
_entity.id
_entity.type
_entity.pdbx_description
1 polymer ?
#
loop_
_entity_poly.entity_id
_entity_poly.type
_entity_poly.pdbx_seq_one_letter_code
_entity_poly.pdbx_strand_id
1 'polypeptide(L)'
;AMEDLRILFQYLEATDSLQYVSFDLSLARGLDYYTGVIYEAVCLSGNTQVGSIGGGGRYDNLVGMFQEAGKKTPCVGVSVGIERVFTLMEARLREEQGGSIKRPNVDVLIATVGSGPTM
;
A
#
# COMPACT_ATOMS: atom_id res chain seq x y z
N ALA A 1 5.19 25.24 -5.25
CA ALA A 1 6.12 24.14 -4.89
C ALA A 1 6.55 24.22 -3.43
N MET A 2 7.47 25.11 -3.04
CA MET A 2 7.92 25.21 -1.63
C MET A 2 6.81 25.62 -0.66
N GLU A 3 5.93 26.52 -1.08
CA GLU A 3 4.77 26.92 -0.26
C GLU A 3 3.77 25.78 -0.08
N ASP A 4 3.49 25.01 -1.14
CA ASP A 4 2.61 23.84 -1.07
C ASP A 4 3.19 22.76 -0.12
N LEU A 5 4.51 22.58 -0.16
CA LEU A 5 5.21 21.67 0.76
C LEU A 5 5.11 22.18 2.21
N ARG A 6 5.31 23.48 2.44
CA ARG A 6 5.13 24.09 3.77
C ARG A 6 3.72 23.81 4.32
N ILE A 7 2.69 24.02 3.50
CA ILE A 7 1.29 23.75 3.87
C ILE A 7 1.07 22.25 4.13
N LEU A 8 1.64 21.36 3.31
CA LEU A 8 1.57 19.92 3.52
C LEU A 8 2.15 19.52 4.89
N PHE A 9 3.34 20.03 5.24
CA PHE A 9 3.98 19.75 6.52
C PHE A 9 3.15 20.26 7.71
N GLN A 10 2.52 21.43 7.59
CA GLN A 10 1.59 21.93 8.61
C GLN A 10 0.39 21.00 8.81
N TYR A 11 -0.17 20.43 7.73
CA TYR A 11 -1.24 19.47 7.85
C TYR A 11 -0.76 18.14 8.44
N LEU A 12 0.43 17.66 8.08
CA LEU A 12 1.01 16.44 8.65
C LEU A 12 1.29 16.56 10.15
N GLU A 13 1.71 17.74 10.62
CA GLU A 13 1.82 18.05 12.05
C GLU A 13 0.46 18.05 12.72
N ALA A 14 -0.55 18.71 12.13
CA ALA A 14 -1.90 18.76 12.68
C ALA A 14 -2.58 17.39 12.76
N THR A 15 -2.21 16.44 11.89
CA THR A 15 -2.71 15.06 11.89
C THR A 15 -1.82 14.07 12.65
N ASP A 16 -0.80 14.55 13.36
CA ASP A 16 0.17 13.73 14.11
C ASP A 16 0.73 12.57 13.26
N SER A 17 1.06 12.87 12.00
CA SER A 17 1.54 11.91 11.01
C SER A 17 2.98 12.18 10.56
N LEU A 18 3.59 13.24 11.07
CA LEU A 18 4.91 13.70 10.65
C LEU A 18 6.00 12.65 10.89
N GLN A 19 5.90 11.86 11.97
CA GLN A 19 6.85 10.79 12.29
C GLN A 19 6.93 9.67 11.24
N TYR A 20 5.92 9.56 10.35
CA TYR A 20 5.89 8.56 9.29
C TYR A 20 6.34 9.11 7.93
N VAL A 21 6.69 10.38 7.85
CA VAL A 21 7.04 11.05 6.60
C VAL A 21 8.51 11.47 6.61
N SER A 22 9.23 11.08 5.57
CA SER A 22 10.59 11.56 5.29
C SER A 22 10.59 12.31 3.98
N PHE A 23 11.15 13.52 3.98
CA PHE A 23 11.34 14.29 2.75
C PHE A 23 12.62 13.87 2.05
N ASP A 24 12.50 13.31 0.86
CA ASP A 24 13.61 12.81 0.07
C ASP A 24 13.58 13.41 -1.34
N LEU A 25 14.61 14.19 -1.69
CA LEU A 25 14.76 14.82 -3.01
C LEU A 25 15.18 13.82 -4.10
N SER A 26 15.66 12.63 -3.72
CA SER A 26 16.03 11.57 -4.68
C SER A 26 14.80 10.85 -5.24
N LEU A 27 13.62 11.04 -4.65
CA LEU A 27 12.37 10.44 -5.08
C LEU A 27 11.84 11.09 -6.36
N ALA A 28 12.34 10.62 -7.50
CA ALA A 28 11.86 11.00 -8.83
C ALA A 28 11.19 9.80 -9.51
N ARG A 29 9.86 9.76 -9.54
CA ARG A 29 9.07 8.73 -10.23
C ARG A 29 7.88 9.33 -10.95
N GLY A 30 7.45 8.69 -12.04
CA GLY A 30 6.23 9.08 -12.76
C GLY A 30 6.25 10.52 -13.27
N LEU A 31 7.42 11.00 -13.70
CA LEU A 31 7.64 12.36 -14.22
C LEU A 31 6.76 12.68 -15.44
N ASP A 32 6.27 11.65 -16.12
CA ASP A 32 5.44 11.78 -17.31
C ASP A 32 4.00 12.24 -17.00
N TYR A 33 3.53 12.07 -15.76
CA TYR A 33 2.13 12.38 -15.40
C TYR A 33 1.94 13.07 -14.04
N TYR A 34 2.89 13.00 -13.10
CA TYR A 34 2.81 13.78 -11.88
C TYR A 34 3.15 15.25 -12.13
N THR A 35 2.36 16.12 -11.52
CA THR A 35 2.40 17.58 -11.69
C THR A 35 2.68 18.33 -10.39
N GLY A 36 2.80 17.61 -9.27
CA GLY A 36 2.99 18.17 -7.94
C GLY A 36 3.68 17.19 -7.01
N VAL A 37 3.17 17.07 -5.77
CA VAL A 37 3.74 16.16 -4.77
C VAL A 37 3.72 14.71 -5.24
N ILE A 38 4.77 13.98 -4.89
CA ILE A 38 4.93 12.54 -5.13
C ILE A 38 5.33 11.93 -3.79
N TYR A 39 4.75 10.78 -3.47
CA TYR A 39 5.05 10.06 -2.24
C TYR A 39 5.14 8.57 -2.49
N GLU A 40 5.97 7.91 -1.69
CA GLU A 40 6.21 6.48 -1.73
C GLU A 40 6.15 5.92 -0.31
N ALA A 41 5.38 4.86 -0.11
CA ALA A 41 5.31 4.14 1.15
C ALA A 41 6.28 2.97 1.10
N VAL A 42 7.22 2.93 2.05
CA VAL A 42 8.21 1.86 2.21
C VAL A 42 8.00 1.15 3.54
N CYS A 43 8.19 -0.17 3.56
CA CYS A 43 8.08 -0.94 4.80
C CYS A 43 9.47 -1.04 5.45
N LEU A 44 9.60 -0.51 6.66
CA LEU A 44 10.86 -0.49 7.41
C LEU A 44 11.04 -1.71 8.34
N SER A 45 10.11 -2.66 8.32
CA SER A 45 10.08 -3.78 9.26
C SER A 45 10.66 -5.05 8.64
N GLY A 46 11.74 -5.56 9.24
CA GLY A 46 12.42 -6.81 8.91
C GLY A 46 13.90 -6.59 8.58
N ASN A 47 14.71 -7.65 8.63
CA ASN A 47 16.13 -7.62 8.19
C ASN A 47 16.30 -7.37 6.68
N THR A 48 15.20 -7.32 5.94
CA THR A 48 15.18 -7.09 4.50
C THR A 48 14.46 -5.78 4.26
N GLN A 49 15.16 -4.79 3.68
CA GLN A 49 14.54 -3.55 3.22
C GLN A 49 13.52 -3.91 2.14
N VAL A 50 12.25 -4.02 2.55
CA VAL A 50 11.20 -4.37 1.61
C VAL A 50 10.89 -3.10 0.84
N GLY A 51 11.19 -3.12 -0.47
CA GLY A 51 10.93 -1.98 -1.34
C GLY A 51 9.46 -1.54 -1.33
N SER A 52 9.17 -0.46 -2.06
CA SER A 52 7.85 0.16 -2.22
C SER A 52 6.65 -0.75 -1.98
N ILE A 53 5.81 -0.45 -0.99
CA ILE A 53 4.52 -1.11 -0.74
C ILE A 53 3.34 -0.30 -1.25
N GLY A 54 3.58 0.93 -1.72
CA GLY A 54 2.57 1.81 -2.27
C GLY A 54 3.17 3.15 -2.66
N GLY A 55 2.40 3.96 -3.36
CA GLY A 55 2.83 5.28 -3.77
C GLY A 55 1.69 6.09 -4.37
N GLY A 56 1.96 7.34 -4.67
CA GLY A 56 0.95 8.23 -5.21
C GLY A 56 1.49 9.63 -5.41
N GLY A 57 0.58 10.53 -5.74
CA GLY A 57 0.93 11.92 -6.00
C GLY A 57 -0.18 12.69 -6.67
N ARG A 58 0.14 13.92 -7.06
CA ARG A 58 -0.77 14.86 -7.72
C ARG A 58 -0.62 14.85 -9.24
N TYR A 59 -1.68 14.63 -9.99
CA TYR A 59 -1.71 14.46 -11.44
C TYR A 59 -2.84 15.26 -12.11
N ASP A 60 -2.70 16.58 -12.18
CA ASP A 60 -3.79 17.48 -12.59
C ASP A 60 -4.14 17.43 -14.09
N ASN A 61 -3.21 16.95 -14.92
CA ASN A 61 -3.37 16.95 -16.38
C ASN A 61 -3.94 15.62 -16.92
N LEU A 62 -3.84 14.53 -16.16
CA LEU A 62 -4.11 13.18 -16.66
C LEU A 62 -5.57 13.00 -17.12
N VAL A 63 -6.52 13.46 -16.31
CA VAL A 63 -7.96 13.40 -16.63
C VAL A 63 -8.30 14.30 -17.82
N GLY A 64 -7.64 15.45 -17.93
CA GLY A 64 -7.87 16.41 -19.00
C GLY A 64 -7.53 15.87 -20.39
N MET A 65 -6.63 14.88 -20.49
CA MET A 65 -6.27 14.23 -21.76
C MET A 65 -7.43 13.45 -22.40
N PHE A 66 -8.43 13.06 -21.60
CA PHE A 66 -9.59 12.27 -22.06
C PHE A 66 -10.86 13.12 -22.18
N GLN A 67 -10.79 14.44 -21.96
CA GLN A 67 -11.94 15.34 -22.03
C GLN A 67 -11.98 16.11 -23.35
N GLU A 68 -13.15 16.19 -23.97
CA GLU A 68 -13.37 16.86 -25.27
C GLU A 68 -13.00 18.36 -25.28
N ALA A 69 -12.98 19.00 -24.11
CA ALA A 69 -12.74 20.44 -23.95
C ALA A 69 -11.41 20.81 -23.30
N GLY A 70 -10.47 19.86 -23.11
CA GLY A 70 -9.15 20.13 -22.51
C GLY A 70 -9.22 20.76 -21.10
N LYS A 71 -10.33 20.57 -20.38
CA LYS A 71 -10.56 21.14 -19.06
C LYS A 71 -9.61 20.46 -18.07
N LYS A 72 -8.86 21.25 -17.31
CA LYS A 72 -8.01 20.71 -16.25
C LYS A 72 -8.88 20.23 -15.09
N THR A 73 -8.67 19.00 -14.66
CA THR A 73 -9.33 18.39 -13.50
C THR A 73 -8.24 17.99 -12.50
N PRO A 74 -7.96 18.83 -11.48
CA PRO A 74 -6.93 18.53 -10.48
C PRO A 74 -7.23 17.22 -9.76
N CYS A 75 -6.22 16.38 -9.59
CA CYS A 75 -6.37 15.05 -8.99
C CYS A 75 -5.18 14.72 -8.10
N VAL A 76 -5.46 14.06 -6.99
CA VAL A 76 -4.47 13.45 -6.11
C VAL A 76 -4.97 12.06 -5.73
N GLY A 77 -4.06 11.10 -5.65
CA GLY A 77 -4.43 9.72 -5.36
C GLY A 77 -3.26 8.89 -4.88
N VAL A 78 -3.61 7.81 -4.20
CA VAL A 78 -2.69 6.82 -3.65
C VAL A 78 -3.04 5.44 -4.20
N SER A 79 -2.03 4.62 -4.41
CA SER A 79 -2.14 3.22 -4.78
C SER A 79 -1.35 2.37 -3.80
N VAL A 80 -1.95 1.25 -3.39
CA VAL A 80 -1.36 0.29 -2.45
C VAL A 80 -1.03 -0.99 -3.21
N GLY A 81 0.22 -1.45 -3.11
CA GLY A 81 0.69 -2.69 -3.69
C GLY A 81 0.24 -3.89 -2.86
N ILE A 82 -1.03 -4.26 -3.00
CA ILE A 82 -1.70 -5.31 -2.21
C ILE A 82 -0.91 -6.63 -2.22
N GLU A 83 -0.36 -7.04 -3.36
CA GLU A 83 0.46 -8.26 -3.48
C GLU A 83 1.66 -8.26 -2.51
N ARG A 84 2.36 -7.13 -2.41
CA ARG A 84 3.52 -6.99 -1.52
C ARG A 84 3.11 -6.92 -0.07
N VAL A 85 1.99 -6.26 0.23
CA VAL A 85 1.42 -6.26 1.58
C VAL A 85 1.05 -7.67 2.02
N PHE A 86 0.37 -8.46 1.19
CA PHE A 86 0.05 -9.86 1.49
C PHE A 86 1.28 -10.71 1.73
N THR A 87 2.30 -10.59 0.87
CA THR A 87 3.55 -11.33 1.01
C THR A 87 4.22 -11.04 2.35
N LEU A 88 4.23 -9.77 2.77
CA LEU A 88 4.79 -9.35 4.05
C LEU A 88 3.98 -9.83 5.24
N MET A 89 2.66 -9.75 5.16
CA MET A 89 1.78 -10.26 6.21
C MET A 89 1.95 -11.76 6.38
N GLU A 90 2.02 -12.51 5.28
CA GLU A 90 2.22 -13.96 5.31
C GLU A 90 3.57 -14.34 5.92
N ALA A 91 4.64 -13.64 5.55
CA ALA A 91 5.97 -13.87 6.11
C ALA A 91 5.98 -13.63 7.64
N ARG A 92 5.43 -12.51 8.11
CA ARG A 92 5.34 -12.20 9.54
C ARG A 92 4.50 -13.23 10.30
N LEU A 93 3.34 -13.62 9.76
CA LEU A 93 2.47 -14.62 10.38
C LEU A 93 3.17 -15.99 10.51
N ARG A 94 3.95 -16.38 9.50
CA ARG A 94 4.74 -17.62 9.56
C ARG A 94 5.84 -17.54 10.64
N GLU A 95 6.50 -16.41 10.80
CA GLU A 95 7.48 -16.19 11.88
C GLU A 95 6.82 -16.26 13.26
N GLU A 96 5.69 -15.59 13.45
CA GLU A 96 4.96 -15.55 14.72
C GLU A 96 4.32 -16.90 15.09
N GLN A 97 3.91 -17.70 14.11
CA GLN A 97 3.20 -18.98 14.32
C GLN A 97 4.07 -20.23 14.10
N GLY A 98 5.40 -20.08 14.05
CA GLY A 98 6.33 -21.22 13.93
C GLY A 98 6.19 -22.01 12.62
N GLY A 99 5.81 -21.34 11.52
CA GLY A 99 5.77 -21.90 10.16
C GLY A 99 4.41 -22.43 9.70
N SER A 100 3.39 -22.49 10.57
CA SER A 100 2.02 -22.92 10.19
C SER A 100 1.05 -21.74 10.25
N ILE A 101 0.45 -21.37 9.11
CA ILE A 101 -0.67 -20.42 9.08
C ILE A 101 -1.90 -21.17 9.59
N LYS A 102 -2.43 -20.77 10.76
CA LYS A 102 -3.67 -21.35 11.31
C LYS A 102 -4.78 -21.33 10.26
N ARG A 103 -5.23 -22.53 9.88
CA ARG A 103 -6.37 -22.76 8.98
C ARG A 103 -7.68 -22.31 9.66
N PRO A 104 -8.79 -22.14 8.92
CA PRO A 104 -10.05 -21.60 9.45
C PRO A 104 -10.41 -22.24 10.80
N ASN A 105 -11.07 -21.45 11.64
CA ASN A 105 -11.57 -21.90 12.93
C ASN A 105 -12.64 -22.98 12.71
N VAL A 106 -12.21 -24.24 12.61
CA VAL A 106 -13.10 -25.38 12.46
C VAL A 106 -13.57 -25.75 13.85
N ASP A 107 -14.80 -25.38 14.18
CA ASP A 107 -15.38 -25.68 15.48
C ASP A 107 -15.72 -27.19 15.61
N VAL A 108 -16.17 -27.82 14.52
CA VAL A 108 -16.53 -29.25 14.48
C VAL A 108 -16.15 -29.87 13.13
N LEU A 109 -15.48 -31.03 13.18
CA LEU A 109 -15.27 -31.94 12.06
C LEU A 109 -16.04 -33.24 12.32
N ILE A 110 -17.06 -33.54 11.52
CA ILE A 110 -17.78 -34.83 11.56
C ILE A 110 -17.16 -35.75 10.53
N ALA A 111 -16.57 -36.87 10.98
CA ALA A 111 -16.02 -37.91 10.12
C ALA A 111 -16.55 -39.28 10.56
N THR A 112 -16.76 -40.18 9.60
CA THR A 112 -17.15 -41.58 9.82
C THR A 112 -16.02 -42.49 9.39
N VAL A 113 -15.63 -43.45 10.23
CA VAL A 113 -14.67 -44.50 9.86
C VAL A 113 -15.41 -45.84 9.82
N GLY A 114 -15.55 -46.39 8.62
CA GLY A 114 -16.09 -47.73 8.39
C GLY A 114 -15.94 -48.10 6.91
N SER A 115 -15.48 -49.33 6.65
CA SER A 115 -15.64 -49.94 5.32
C SER A 115 -17.14 -50.12 5.10
N GLY A 116 -17.66 -49.68 3.94
CA GLY A 116 -19.05 -49.95 3.58
C GLY A 116 -19.40 -51.44 3.70
N PRO A 117 -20.67 -51.80 3.87
CA PRO A 117 -21.05 -53.19 4.10
C PRO A 117 -20.56 -54.06 2.94
N THR A 118 -19.63 -54.97 3.21
CA THR A 118 -19.29 -56.06 2.30
C THR A 118 -20.51 -56.97 2.17
N MET A 119 -21.14 -56.95 0.99
CA MET A 119 -22.11 -57.98 0.55
C MET A 119 -21.44 -59.32 0.36
#